data_AF-A0A3D1KG31-F1
#
_entry.id   AF-A0A3D1KG31-F1
#
_cell.length_a   1.000
_cell.length_b   1.000
_cell.length_c   1.000
_cell.angle_alpha   90.00
_cell.angle_beta   90.00
_cell.angle_gamma   90.00
#
_symmetry.space_group_name_H-M   'P 1'
#
loop_
_entity.id
_entity.type
_entity.pdbx_description
1 polymer ?
#
loop_
_entity_poly.entity_id
_entity_poly.type
_entity_poly.pdbx_seq_one_letter_code
_entity_poly.pdbx_strand_id
1 'polypeptide(L)'
;MTIPVSVVSVKAAKDAKSSNYADFLFIGGSISIPVDQAAFDTLKPLEGSEVLASFQMKPSGIARFGRSVSIFEAVKFLGLVK
;
A
#
# COMPACT_ATOMS: atom_id res chain seq x y z
N MET A 1 11.50 -2.95 4.32
CA MET A 1 11.14 -2.96 5.75
C MET A 1 9.77 -3.58 5.88
N THR A 2 9.63 -4.57 6.76
CA THR A 2 8.36 -5.26 7.01
C THR A 2 7.80 -4.76 8.33
N ILE A 3 6.55 -4.28 8.33
CA ILE A 3 5.87 -3.78 9.52
C ILE A 3 4.44 -4.33 9.58
N PRO A 4 3.90 -4.52 10.79
CA PRO A 4 2.47 -4.81 10.95
C PRO A 4 1.64 -3.59 10.52
N VAL A 5 0.61 -3.85 9.72
CA VAL A 5 -0.33 -2.84 9.25
C VAL A 5 -1.76 -3.36 9.31
N SER A 6 -2.72 -2.49 9.61
CA SER A 6 -4.13 -2.80 9.44
C SER A 6 -4.57 -2.43 8.02
N VAL A 7 -5.24 -3.35 7.33
CA VAL A 7 -5.89 -3.06 6.04
C VAL A 7 -7.20 -2.32 6.32
N VAL A 8 -7.23 -1.01 6.12
CA VAL A 8 -8.37 -0.16 6.49
C VAL A 8 -9.45 -0.20 5.42
N SER A 9 -9.07 -0.07 4.15
CA SER A 9 -10.02 -0.13 3.04
C SER A 9 -9.33 -0.59 1.76
N VAL A 10 -10.04 -1.37 0.93
CA VAL A 10 -9.58 -1.76 -0.40
C VAL A 10 -10.63 -1.34 -1.43
N LYS A 11 -10.28 -0.37 -2.27
CA LYS A 11 -11.16 0.31 -3.23
C LYS A 11 -10.86 -0.15 -4.65
N ALA A 12 -11.90 -0.58 -5.34
CA ALA A 12 -11.81 -0.91 -6.76
C ALA A 12 -11.68 0.35 -7.62
N ALA A 13 -11.00 0.22 -8.75
CA ALA A 13 -10.99 1.21 -9.81
C ALA A 13 -12.42 1.48 -10.30
N LYS A 14 -12.72 2.73 -10.64
CA LYS A 14 -14.04 3.11 -11.17
C LYS A 14 -14.17 2.83 -12.66
N ASP A 15 -13.04 2.74 -13.36
CA ASP A 15 -12.92 2.55 -14.80
C ASP A 15 -11.56 1.91 -15.17
N ALA A 16 -11.38 1.56 -16.44
CA ALA A 16 -10.15 0.95 -16.93
C ALA A 16 -8.92 1.89 -16.93
N LYS A 17 -9.08 3.18 -16.60
CA LYS A 17 -8.00 4.17 -16.55
C LYS A 17 -7.60 4.51 -15.10
N SER A 18 -8.35 4.04 -14.11
CA SER A 18 -8.09 4.26 -12.69
C SER A 18 -7.44 3.02 -12.06
N SER A 19 -6.67 3.25 -11.01
CA SER A 19 -6.03 2.17 -10.25
C SER A 19 -6.94 1.70 -9.12
N ASN A 20 -6.82 0.42 -8.75
CA ASN A 20 -7.29 -0.05 -7.46
C ASN A 20 -6.42 0.59 -6.36
N TYR A 21 -6.97 0.79 -5.17
CA TYR A 21 -6.25 1.35 -4.03
C TYR A 21 -6.44 0.53 -2.78
N ALA A 22 -5.40 0.47 -1.96
CA ALA A 22 -5.47 -0.08 -0.61
C ALA A 22 -4.95 0.95 0.40
N ASP A 23 -5.73 1.14 1.46
CA ASP A 23 -5.44 2.03 2.58
C ASP A 23 -4.93 1.19 3.75
N PHE A 24 -3.74 1.53 4.25
CA PHE A 24 -3.10 0.85 5.37
C PHE A 24 -2.88 1.81 6.52
N LEU A 25 -3.05 1.32 7.74
CA LEU A 25 -2.71 2.03 8.97
C LEU A 25 -1.57 1.30 9.67
N PHE A 26 -0.58 2.06 10.13
CA PHE A 26 0.55 1.53 10.91
C PHE A 26 0.94 2.51 12.01
N ILE A 27 1.76 2.06 12.95
CA ILE A 27 2.23 2.92 14.04
C ILE A 27 2.99 4.11 13.44
N GLY A 28 2.43 5.32 13.59
CA GLY A 28 3.01 6.56 13.08
C GLY A 28 2.36 7.14 11.82
N GLY A 29 1.32 6.50 11.25
CA GLY A 29 0.55 7.12 10.17
C GLY A 29 -0.29 6.16 9.32
N SER A 30 -0.87 6.70 8.26
CA SER A 30 -1.58 5.93 7.24
C SER A 30 -0.94 6.13 5.87
N ILE A 31 -1.10 5.13 5.00
CA ILE A 31 -0.65 5.20 3.62
C ILE A 31 -1.72 4.63 2.70
N SER A 32 -2.00 5.35 1.62
CA SER A 32 -2.86 4.92 0.52
C SER A 32 -1.97 4.64 -0.67
N ILE A 33 -2.05 3.43 -1.22
CA ILE A 33 -1.22 3.02 -2.36
C ILE A 33 -2.07 2.45 -3.48
N PRO A 34 -1.73 2.75 -4.75
CA PRO A 34 -2.31 2.04 -5.87
C PRO A 34 -1.81 0.59 -5.86
N VAL A 35 -2.71 -0.35 -6.12
CA VAL A 35 -2.41 -1.78 -6.19
C VAL A 35 -2.91 -2.34 -7.53
N ASP A 36 -2.28 -3.42 -8.00
CA ASP A 36 -2.76 -4.15 -9.16
C ASP A 36 -3.97 -5.03 -8.80
N GLN A 37 -4.55 -5.71 -9.79
CA GLN A 37 -5.72 -6.56 -9.59
C GLN A 37 -5.42 -7.76 -8.69
N ALA A 38 -4.24 -8.39 -8.83
CA ALA A 38 -3.87 -9.55 -8.03
C ALA A 38 -3.71 -9.21 -6.54
N ALA A 39 -3.09 -8.07 -6.24
CA ALA A 39 -2.98 -7.54 -4.89
C ALA A 39 -4.35 -7.10 -4.37
N PHE A 40 -5.21 -6.50 -5.19
CA PHE A 40 -6.59 -6.18 -4.81
C PHE A 40 -7.35 -7.44 -4.37
N ASP A 41 -7.34 -8.50 -5.18
CA ASP A 41 -8.05 -9.75 -4.88
C ASP A 41 -7.51 -10.43 -3.61
N THR A 42 -6.20 -10.27 -3.35
CA THR A 42 -5.55 -10.79 -2.13
C THR A 42 -5.92 -9.98 -0.88
N LEU A 43 -5.97 -8.65 -0.99
CA LEU A 43 -6.18 -7.74 0.13
C LEU A 43 -7.65 -7.54 0.48
N LYS A 44 -8.55 -7.62 -0.51
CA LYS A 44 -9.98 -7.39 -0.30
C LYS A 44 -10.60 -8.25 0.81
N PRO A 45 -10.33 -9.56 0.91
CA PRO A 45 -10.84 -10.38 2.02
C PRO A 45 -10.17 -10.07 3.37
N LEU A 46 -9.07 -9.32 3.39
CA LEU A 46 -8.31 -8.97 4.59
C LEU A 46 -8.68 -7.58 5.13
N GLU A 47 -9.66 -6.90 4.54
CA GLU A 47 -10.15 -5.61 5.02
C GLU A 47 -10.61 -5.72 6.49
N GLY A 48 -10.13 -4.80 7.33
CA GLY A 48 -10.30 -4.84 8.80
C GLY A 48 -9.30 -5.72 9.55
N SER A 49 -8.43 -6.47 8.86
CA SER A 49 -7.44 -7.36 9.48
C SER A 49 -6.04 -6.73 9.55
N GLU A 50 -5.22 -7.24 10.47
CA GLU A 50 -3.80 -6.91 10.58
C GLU A 50 -2.95 -7.88 9.74
N VAL A 51 -2.02 -7.34 8.95
CA VAL A 51 -1.15 -8.08 8.03
C VAL A 51 0.27 -7.56 8.11
N LEU A 52 1.26 -8.36 7.70
CA LEU A 52 2.65 -7.89 7.58
C LEU A 52 2.89 -7.30 6.19
N ALA A 53 2.94 -5.97 6.06
CA ALA A 53 3.28 -5.35 4.80
C ALA A 53 4.79 -5.06 4.71
N SER A 54 5.39 -5.37 3.56
CA SER A 54 6.76 -4.99 3.23
C SER A 54 6.77 -3.76 2.33
N PHE A 55 7.25 -2.66 2.90
CA PHE A 55 7.48 -1.42 2.17
C PHE A 55 8.95 -1.30 1.79
N GLN A 56 9.22 -0.92 0.55
CA GLN A 56 10.54 -0.52 0.11
C GLN A 56 10.52 1.00 -0.09
N MET A 57 11.45 1.70 0.57
CA MET A 57 11.77 3.06 0.14
C MET A 57 12.43 2.95 -1.23
N LYS A 58 11.80 3.52 -2.25
CA LYS A 58 12.51 3.82 -3.49
C LYS A 58 12.82 5.31 -3.49
N PRO A 59 14.08 5.71 -3.71
CA PRO A 59 14.37 7.09 -4.05
C PRO A 59 13.61 7.38 -5.35
N SER A 60 12.59 8.23 -5.26
CA SER A 60 11.89 8.67 -6.44
C SER A 60 12.73 9.78 -7.05
N GLY A 61 13.26 9.55 -8.26
CA GLY A 61 13.84 10.61 -9.09
C GLY A 61 12.80 11.64 -9.55
N ILE A 62 11.54 11.52 -9.12
CA ILE A 62 10.50 12.49 -9.38
C ILE A 62 10.76 13.68 -8.46
N ALA A 63 11.36 14.72 -9.03
CA ALA A 63 11.47 16.04 -8.42
C ALA A 63 10.06 16.64 -8.23
N ARG A 64 9.27 16.16 -7.26
CA ARG A 64 8.13 16.93 -6.77
C ARG A 64 8.69 18.08 -5.95
N PHE A 65 8.32 19.31 -6.31
CA PHE A 65 8.80 20.56 -5.69
C PHE A 65 10.29 20.90 -5.92
N GLY A 66 10.93 20.36 -6.95
CA GLY A 66 12.31 20.70 -7.31
C GLY A 66 13.38 20.13 -6.37
N ARG A 67 13.06 19.09 -5.58
CA ARG A 67 13.97 18.42 -4.65
C ARG A 67 13.81 16.92 -4.76
N SER A 68 14.87 16.15 -4.51
CA SER A 68 14.77 14.70 -4.39
C SER A 68 13.98 14.34 -3.13
N VAL A 69 12.94 13.51 -3.27
CA VAL A 69 12.12 13.06 -2.15
C VAL A 69 12.15 11.53 -2.12
N SER A 70 12.36 10.95 -0.94
CA SER A 70 12.20 9.51 -0.75
C SER A 70 10.72 9.20 -0.56
N ILE A 71 10.18 8.31 -1.38
CA ILE A 71 8.78 7.86 -1.26
C ILE A 71 8.80 6.40 -0.80
N PHE A 72 7.91 6.06 0.12
CA PHE A 72 7.66 4.68 0.50
C PHE A 72 6.71 4.05 -0.53
N GLU A 73 7.19 3.04 -1.25
CA GLU A 73 6.34 2.20 -2.10
C GLU A 73 6.17 0.85 -1.40
N ALA A 74 4.95 0.32 -1.34
CA ALA A 74 4.79 -1.08 -0.94
C ALA A 74 5.29 -1.97 -2.08
N VAL A 75 6.12 -2.96 -1.73
CA VAL A 75 6.73 -3.87 -2.74
C VAL A 75 6.24 -5.30 -2.57
N LYS A 76 5.77 -5.67 -1.37
CA LYS A 76 5.19 -6.99 -1.15
C LYS A 76 4.27 -6.97 0.06
N PHE A 77 3.07 -7.53 -0.07
CA PHE A 77 2.20 -7.82 1.07
C PHE A 77 2.50 -9.25 1.52
N LEU A 78 2.97 -9.43 2.75
CA LEU A 78 3.17 -10.74 3.35
C LEU A 78 1.94 -11.02 4.21
N GLY A 79 1.55 -12.29 4.28
CA GLY A 79 0.26 -12.71 4.84
C GLY A 79 0.00 -12.32 6.30
N LEU A 80 -1.14 -12.80 6.79
CA LEU A 80 -1.69 -12.57 8.13
C LEU A 80 -0.63 -12.67 9.23
N VAL A 81 -0.63 -11.68 10.12
CA VAL A 81 0.14 -11.76 11.37
C VAL A 81 -0.66 -12.71 12.29
N LYS A 82 -0.03 -13.80 12.72
CA LYS A 82 -0.62 -14.73 13.70
C LYS A 82 -0.40 -14.21 15.12
#